data_AF-S4PS89-F1
#
_entry.id   AF-S4PS89-F1
#
_cell.length_a   1.000
_cell.length_b   1.000
_cell.length_c   1.000
_cell.angle_alpha   90.00
_cell.angle_beta   90.00
_cell.angle_gamma   90.00
#
_symmetry.space_group_name_H-M   'P 1'
#
loop_
_entity.id
_entity.type
_entity.pdbx_description
1 polymer ?
#
loop_
_entity_poly.entity_id
_entity_poly.type
_entity_poly.pdbx_seq_one_letter_code
_entity_poly.pdbx_strand_id
1 'polypeptide(L)'
;MHRILELYSGIGGMHCAWKESQLDGEVVLAVDINTVANEVYTHNFPETCLSNRNIQSFTSKEIEKLNVNTVLMSPPCQPFTRNGKYLDVNDPRTDSFTYLIQLLCELNNIEYILMENVKGFECSTVRNLFIDSLKACGFSYQEFLLCPTKVGVPNSRLRYYCIARRSVSEWHFKRKEDIITSLPCDYGLPNMLEEILQKEVPDKYLLNEKMLKRANVLDICYKHSRRSCCFTKSYTHYLDGTGSVYTNSNEDHVEKCYKVANTFDVGSEKFIELF
;
A
#
# COMPACT_ATOMS: atom_id res chain seq x y z
N MET A 1 -4.04 26.26 -3.62
CA MET A 1 -2.91 25.47 -4.11
C MET A 1 -2.17 24.79 -2.97
N HIS A 2 -2.21 23.47 -2.94
CA HIS A 2 -1.44 22.62 -2.03
C HIS A 2 0.01 22.51 -2.50
N ARG A 3 0.93 22.49 -1.53
CA ARG A 3 2.36 22.23 -1.75
C ARG A 3 2.71 20.98 -0.98
N ILE A 4 2.94 19.89 -1.70
CA ILE A 4 2.99 18.54 -1.15
C ILE A 4 4.44 18.09 -0.92
N LEU A 5 4.70 17.57 0.28
CA LEU A 5 5.86 16.74 0.60
C LEU A 5 5.44 15.26 0.58
N GLU A 6 5.99 14.49 -0.36
CA GLU A 6 5.70 13.05 -0.50
C GLU A 6 6.84 12.24 0.14
N LEU A 7 6.58 11.63 1.29
CA LEU A 7 7.56 10.88 2.06
C LEU A 7 7.38 9.37 1.88
N TYR A 8 8.49 8.64 1.79
CA TYR A 8 8.48 7.21 1.44
C TYR A 8 7.79 7.00 0.08
N SER A 9 8.19 7.83 -0.88
CA SER A 9 7.48 8.00 -2.15
C SER A 9 7.42 6.74 -3.01
N GLY A 10 8.39 5.82 -2.85
CA GLY A 10 8.50 4.61 -3.63
C GLY A 10 8.44 4.92 -5.13
N ILE A 11 7.44 4.35 -5.82
CA ILE A 11 7.24 4.55 -7.25
C ILE A 11 6.21 5.65 -7.58
N GLY A 12 5.79 6.45 -6.58
CA GLY A 12 4.89 7.59 -6.75
C GLY A 12 3.41 7.27 -6.64
N GLY A 13 3.02 6.32 -5.79
CA GLY A 13 1.62 5.97 -5.57
C GLY A 13 0.77 7.12 -5.04
N MET A 14 1.33 7.92 -4.10
CA MET A 14 0.64 9.10 -3.57
C MET A 14 0.59 10.23 -4.60
N HIS A 15 1.66 10.39 -5.41
CA HIS A 15 1.65 11.32 -6.55
C HIS A 15 0.54 10.97 -7.56
N CYS A 16 0.44 9.71 -8.00
CA CYS A 16 -0.64 9.25 -8.87
C CYS A 16 -2.02 9.57 -8.26
N ALA A 17 -2.22 9.24 -6.99
CA ALA A 17 -3.49 9.51 -6.29
C ALA A 17 -3.79 11.02 -6.21
N TRP A 18 -2.78 11.88 -6.02
CA TRP A 18 -2.95 13.32 -6.03
C TRP A 18 -3.45 13.81 -7.40
N LYS A 19 -2.82 13.38 -8.49
CA LYS A 19 -3.25 13.72 -9.85
C LYS A 19 -4.67 13.24 -10.14
N GLU A 20 -5.00 12.00 -9.74
CA GLU A 20 -6.35 11.44 -9.90
C GLU A 20 -7.41 12.15 -9.05
N SER A 21 -7.03 12.71 -7.89
CA SER A 21 -7.96 13.45 -7.02
C SER A 21 -8.44 14.78 -7.61
N GLN A 22 -7.72 15.30 -8.62
CA GLN A 22 -7.99 16.60 -9.27
C GLN A 22 -7.96 17.79 -8.30
N LEU A 23 -7.31 17.65 -7.13
CA LEU A 23 -7.09 18.75 -6.21
C LEU A 23 -5.99 19.69 -6.73
N ASP A 24 -6.18 20.99 -6.52
CA ASP A 24 -5.23 22.03 -6.92
C ASP A 24 -3.95 22.00 -6.06
N GLY A 25 -2.84 21.52 -6.61
CA GLY A 25 -1.54 21.52 -5.95
C GLY A 25 -0.47 20.72 -6.68
N GLU A 26 0.75 20.76 -6.15
CA GLU A 26 1.92 20.13 -6.74
C GLU A 26 2.78 19.39 -5.70
N VAL A 27 3.37 18.26 -6.10
CA VAL A 27 4.42 17.61 -5.32
C VAL A 27 5.71 18.41 -5.47
N VAL A 28 6.07 19.13 -4.40
CA VAL A 28 7.26 19.99 -4.37
C VAL A 28 8.52 19.16 -4.16
N LEU A 29 8.43 18.10 -3.36
CA LEU A 29 9.52 17.20 -3.08
C LEU A 29 9.01 15.79 -2.79
N ALA A 30 9.57 14.81 -3.49
CA ALA A 30 9.45 13.41 -3.16
C ALA A 30 10.73 12.89 -2.50
N VAL A 31 10.59 12.00 -1.52
CA VAL A 31 11.72 11.46 -0.75
C VAL A 31 11.62 9.94 -0.66
N ASP A 32 12.67 9.25 -1.10
CA ASP A 32 12.86 7.81 -0.87
C ASP A 32 14.36 7.46 -0.95
N ILE A 33 14.79 6.45 -0.19
CA ILE A 33 16.18 5.98 -0.17
C ILE A 33 16.45 4.91 -1.24
N ASN A 34 15.40 4.28 -1.77
CA ASN A 34 15.55 3.18 -2.71
C ASN A 34 15.83 3.71 -4.12
N THR A 35 17.05 3.50 -4.61
CA THR A 35 17.49 3.96 -5.93
C THR A 35 16.65 3.39 -7.07
N VAL A 36 16.25 2.11 -6.99
CA VAL A 36 15.43 1.47 -8.03
C VAL A 36 14.02 2.07 -8.06
N ALA A 37 13.42 2.32 -6.89
CA ALA A 37 12.12 3.00 -6.81
C ALA A 37 12.21 4.43 -7.36
N ASN A 38 13.29 5.14 -7.02
CA ASN A 38 13.57 6.49 -7.50
C ASN A 38 13.72 6.56 -9.02
N GLU A 39 14.39 5.59 -9.67
CA GLU A 39 14.48 5.51 -11.13
C GLU A 39 13.08 5.40 -11.78
N VAL A 40 12.20 4.55 -11.23
CA VAL A 40 10.82 4.42 -11.70
C VAL A 40 10.03 5.71 -11.45
N TYR A 41 10.19 6.34 -10.28
CA TYR A 41 9.56 7.61 -9.96
C TYR A 41 9.95 8.69 -10.97
N THR A 42 11.25 8.93 -11.16
CA THR A 42 11.77 9.95 -12.08
C THR A 42 11.36 9.67 -13.53
N HIS A 43 11.28 8.40 -13.94
CA HIS A 43 10.78 8.05 -15.27
C HIS A 43 9.34 8.54 -15.51
N ASN A 44 8.48 8.46 -14.49
CA ASN A 44 7.07 8.87 -14.60
C ASN A 44 6.82 10.34 -14.23
N PHE A 45 7.68 10.93 -13.41
CA PHE A 45 7.57 12.31 -12.90
C PHE A 45 8.90 13.07 -13.06
N PRO A 46 9.40 13.28 -14.29
CA PRO A 46 10.73 13.84 -14.54
C PRO A 46 10.87 15.30 -14.06
N GLU A 47 9.76 16.04 -14.01
CA GLU A 47 9.73 17.44 -13.58
C GLU A 47 9.63 17.61 -12.06
N THR A 48 9.44 16.52 -11.30
CA THR A 48 9.29 16.56 -9.85
C THR A 48 10.63 16.40 -9.15
N CYS A 49 10.94 17.32 -8.25
CA CYS A 49 12.13 17.22 -7.42
C CYS A 49 12.08 15.94 -6.57
N LEU A 50 13.09 15.08 -6.73
CA LEU A 50 13.24 13.83 -6.00
C LEU A 50 14.54 13.87 -5.19
N SER A 51 14.45 13.54 -3.91
CA SER A 51 15.58 13.47 -3.00
C SER A 51 15.85 12.04 -2.56
N ASN A 52 16.99 11.50 -2.99
CA ASN A 52 17.53 10.25 -2.46
C ASN A 52 18.29 10.49 -1.15
N ARG A 53 17.54 10.66 -0.05
CA ARG A 53 18.07 10.90 1.29
C ARG A 53 17.26 10.14 2.33
N ASN A 54 17.91 9.74 3.42
CA ASN A 54 17.20 9.27 4.61
C ASN A 54 16.37 10.44 5.20
N ILE A 55 15.10 10.17 5.51
CA ILE A 55 14.19 11.16 6.11
C ILE A 55 14.72 11.75 7.42
N GLN A 56 15.50 10.99 8.19
CA GLN A 56 16.15 11.43 9.43
C GLN A 56 17.22 12.52 9.23
N SER A 57 17.62 12.77 7.97
CA SER A 57 18.56 13.84 7.65
C SER A 57 17.90 15.20 7.39
N PHE A 58 16.56 15.28 7.36
CA PHE A 58 15.83 16.52 7.08
C PHE A 58 15.57 17.31 8.35
N THR A 59 16.01 18.56 8.38
CA THR A 59 15.69 19.49 9.46
C THR A 59 14.36 20.20 9.22
N SER A 60 13.71 20.67 10.29
CA SER A 60 12.48 21.48 10.20
C SER A 60 12.69 22.72 9.31
N LYS A 61 13.83 23.40 9.47
CA LYS A 61 14.23 24.56 8.65
C LYS A 61 14.34 24.25 7.15
N GLU A 62 14.81 23.06 6.78
CA GLU A 62 14.87 22.65 5.36
C GLU A 62 13.46 22.49 4.79
N ILE A 63 12.56 21.84 5.53
CA ILE A 63 11.18 21.61 5.09
C ILE A 63 10.37 22.91 5.04
N GLU A 64 10.54 23.81 6.03
CA GLU A 64 9.88 25.11 6.05
C GLU A 64 10.21 25.95 4.80
N LYS A 65 11.45 25.87 4.29
CA LYS A 65 11.85 26.56 3.05
C LYS A 65 11.11 26.05 1.81
N LEU A 66 10.65 24.81 1.80
CA LEU A 66 9.85 24.26 0.70
C LEU A 66 8.43 24.87 0.68
N ASN A 67 8.02 25.53 1.78
CA ASN A 67 6.70 26.10 1.98
C ASN A 67 5.59 25.08 1.72
N VAL A 68 5.78 23.84 2.19
CA VAL A 68 4.79 22.77 2.06
C VAL A 68 3.71 22.94 3.12
N ASN A 69 2.48 22.56 2.76
CA ASN A 69 1.32 22.57 3.65
C ASN A 69 0.62 21.20 3.72
N THR A 70 1.07 20.24 2.93
CA THR A 70 0.47 18.91 2.82
C THR A 70 1.56 17.85 2.87
N VAL A 71 1.37 16.82 3.70
CA VAL A 71 2.27 15.66 3.77
C VAL A 71 1.50 14.41 3.35
N LEU A 72 2.02 13.70 2.35
CA LEU A 72 1.54 12.38 1.95
C LEU A 72 2.62 11.36 2.28
N MET A 73 2.29 10.27 2.97
CA MET A 73 3.31 9.33 3.42
C MET A 73 2.83 7.88 3.56
N SER A 74 3.75 6.95 3.29
CA SER A 74 3.59 5.50 3.49
C SER A 74 4.79 4.92 4.25
N PRO A 75 4.97 5.27 5.54
CA PRO A 75 6.12 4.80 6.32
C PRO A 75 6.19 3.27 6.37
N PRO A 76 7.39 2.67 6.27
CA PRO A 76 7.54 1.23 6.25
C PRO A 76 7.12 0.60 7.58
N CYS A 77 6.28 -0.43 7.50
CA CYS A 77 5.90 -1.23 8.65
C CYS A 77 6.89 -2.40 8.85
N GLN A 78 7.90 -2.24 9.71
CA GLN A 78 8.73 -3.34 10.19
C GLN A 78 9.24 -3.09 11.63
N PRO A 79 9.09 -4.02 12.59
CA PRO A 79 8.23 -5.20 12.64
C PRO A 79 7.24 -5.11 13.82
N PHE A 80 6.01 -4.65 13.56
CA PHE A 80 4.89 -4.83 14.50
C PHE A 80 4.45 -6.30 14.48
N THR A 81 5.20 -7.18 15.15
CA THR A 81 4.96 -8.63 15.05
C THR A 81 3.64 -9.03 15.72
N ARG A 82 2.83 -9.82 15.00
CA ARG A 82 1.58 -10.44 15.45
C ARG A 82 1.79 -11.59 16.47
N ASN A 83 3.04 -11.86 16.89
CA ASN A 83 3.46 -13.03 17.68
C ASN A 83 4.20 -12.70 19.01
N GLY A 84 3.89 -11.57 19.64
CA GLY A 84 4.10 -11.42 21.09
C GLY A 84 5.53 -11.13 21.58
N LYS A 85 6.41 -10.54 20.76
CA LYS A 85 7.61 -9.87 21.27
C LYS A 85 7.61 -8.40 20.87
N TYR A 86 7.18 -7.56 21.81
CA TYR A 86 7.29 -6.10 21.77
C TYR A 86 8.77 -5.70 21.71
N LEU A 87 9.32 -5.66 20.49
CA LEU A 87 10.64 -5.07 20.20
C LEU A 87 10.50 -3.69 19.54
N ASP A 88 9.28 -3.12 19.53
CA ASP A 88 8.87 -1.97 18.71
C ASP A 88 9.67 -0.67 18.92
N VAL A 89 10.36 -0.52 20.05
CA VAL A 89 11.00 0.75 20.44
C VAL A 89 12.50 0.79 20.14
N ASN A 90 13.14 -0.35 19.84
CA ASN A 90 14.58 -0.44 19.61
C ASN A 90 14.95 -0.94 18.20
N ASP A 91 14.00 -1.01 17.27
CA ASP A 91 14.30 -1.34 15.88
C ASP A 91 14.73 -0.08 15.12
N PRO A 92 15.96 -0.01 14.57
CA PRO A 92 16.44 1.14 13.81
C PRO A 92 15.53 1.55 12.64
N ARG A 93 14.61 0.68 12.22
CA ARG A 93 13.64 0.91 11.15
C ARG A 93 12.40 1.69 11.62
N THR A 94 12.01 1.61 12.89
CA THR A 94 10.93 2.45 13.46
C THR A 94 11.42 3.86 13.81
N ASP A 95 12.73 4.05 13.99
CA ASP A 95 13.36 5.34 14.27
C ASP A 95 13.04 6.40 13.24
N SER A 96 12.94 6.04 11.96
CA SER A 96 12.65 6.99 10.88
C SER A 96 11.25 7.61 10.99
N PHE A 97 10.26 6.81 11.40
CA PHE A 97 8.89 7.30 11.57
C PHE A 97 8.72 8.03 12.90
N THR A 98 9.34 7.56 13.98
CA THR A 98 9.36 8.30 15.26
C THR A 98 10.01 9.66 15.11
N TYR A 99 11.12 9.73 14.36
CA TYR A 99 11.75 11.00 13.99
C TYR A 99 10.79 11.88 13.19
N LEU A 100 10.09 11.32 12.20
CA LEU A 100 9.11 12.07 11.42
C LEU A 100 7.98 12.63 12.29
N ILE A 101 7.49 11.88 13.28
CA ILE A 101 6.49 12.36 14.23
C ILE A 101 7.01 13.58 14.98
N GLN A 102 8.25 13.54 15.49
CA GLN A 102 8.87 14.67 16.17
C GLN A 102 9.03 15.87 15.24
N LEU A 103 9.49 15.63 14.01
CA LEU A 103 9.67 16.66 13.00
C LEU A 103 8.35 17.35 12.64
N LEU A 104 7.26 16.58 12.45
CA LEU A 104 5.92 17.12 12.17
C LEU A 104 5.43 18.06 13.27
N CYS A 105 5.81 17.81 14.54
CA CYS A 105 5.48 18.70 15.65
C CYS A 105 6.16 20.07 15.57
N GLU A 106 7.30 20.17 14.88
CA GLU A 106 8.04 21.42 14.67
C GLU A 106 7.50 22.22 13.47
N LEU A 107 6.76 21.57 12.56
CA LEU A 107 6.33 22.17 11.30
C LEU A 107 4.95 22.84 11.44
N ASN A 108 4.95 24.16 11.60
CA ASN A 108 3.72 24.94 11.79
C ASN A 108 2.88 25.11 10.51
N ASN A 109 3.51 25.07 9.33
CA ASN A 109 2.82 25.31 8.05
C ASN A 109 2.03 24.10 7.53
N ILE A 110 2.21 22.91 8.11
CA ILE A 110 1.48 21.71 7.68
C ILE A 110 0.03 21.81 8.13
N GLU A 111 -0.88 21.74 7.17
CA GLU A 111 -2.33 21.76 7.39
C GLU A 111 -2.96 20.40 7.14
N TYR A 112 -2.42 19.61 6.21
CA TYR A 112 -3.00 18.34 5.78
C TYR A 112 -1.97 17.21 5.88
N ILE A 113 -2.39 16.08 6.41
CA ILE A 113 -1.58 14.85 6.46
C ILE A 113 -2.44 13.70 5.98
N LEU A 114 -1.92 12.90 5.06
CA LEU A 114 -2.46 11.59 4.72
C LEU A 114 -1.36 10.55 4.93
N MET A 115 -1.66 9.57 5.78
CA MET A 115 -0.79 8.44 6.05
C MET A 115 -1.47 7.14 5.64
N GLU A 116 -0.76 6.29 4.90
CA GLU A 116 -1.12 4.89 4.68
C GLU A 116 -0.19 3.99 5.51
N ASN A 117 -0.74 2.88 6.01
CA ASN A 117 0.02 1.85 6.71
C ASN A 117 -0.67 0.48 6.59
N VAL A 118 -0.03 -0.57 7.09
CA VAL A 118 -0.61 -1.92 7.05
C VAL A 118 -1.74 -2.10 8.07
N LYS A 119 -2.61 -3.08 7.83
CA LYS A 119 -3.54 -3.58 8.85
C LYS A 119 -2.75 -4.10 10.07
N GLY A 120 -3.16 -3.68 11.25
CA GLY A 120 -2.51 -3.97 12.53
C GLY A 120 -1.76 -2.76 13.09
N PHE A 121 -1.42 -1.77 12.26
CA PHE A 121 -0.81 -0.52 12.72
C PHE A 121 -1.70 0.19 13.75
N GLU A 122 -3.03 0.13 13.59
CA GLU A 122 -3.99 0.72 14.52
C GLU A 122 -3.89 0.19 15.95
N CYS A 123 -3.26 -0.97 16.16
CA CYS A 123 -3.05 -1.57 17.48
C CYS A 123 -1.63 -1.34 18.01
N SER A 124 -0.77 -0.62 17.29
CA SER A 124 0.64 -0.42 17.66
C SER A 124 0.83 0.74 18.64
N THR A 125 1.90 0.69 19.44
CA THR A 125 2.33 1.80 20.32
C THR A 125 2.75 3.02 19.49
N VAL A 126 3.34 2.80 18.32
CA VAL A 126 3.75 3.84 17.38
C VAL A 126 2.55 4.61 16.82
N ARG A 127 1.43 3.95 16.57
CA ARG A 127 0.17 4.63 16.23
C ARG A 127 -0.30 5.52 17.36
N ASN A 128 -0.24 5.08 18.61
CA ASN A 128 -0.65 5.90 19.75
C ASN A 128 0.20 7.17 19.84
N LEU A 129 1.53 7.03 19.72
CA LEU A 129 2.44 8.17 19.64
C LEU A 129 2.07 9.13 18.50
N PHE A 130 1.83 8.62 17.30
CA PHE A 130 1.42 9.44 16.15
C PHE A 130 0.13 10.22 16.41
N ILE A 131 -0.91 9.55 16.91
CA ILE A 131 -2.20 10.18 17.21
C ILE A 131 -2.09 11.22 18.33
N ASP A 132 -1.32 10.94 19.37
CA ASP A 132 -1.12 11.88 20.49
C ASP A 132 -0.34 13.12 20.04
N SER A 133 0.67 12.95 19.19
CA SER A 133 1.39 14.06 18.55
C SER A 133 0.48 14.90 17.65
N LEU A 134 -0.37 14.27 16.82
CA LEU A 134 -1.35 15.00 16.01
C LEU A 134 -2.26 15.88 16.88
N LYS A 135 -2.80 15.32 17.98
CA LYS A 135 -3.65 16.07 18.92
C LYS A 135 -2.89 17.23 19.58
N ALA A 136 -1.67 16.98 20.05
CA ALA A 136 -0.83 17.99 20.68
C ALA A 136 -0.51 19.15 19.72
N CYS A 137 -0.43 18.87 18.41
CA CYS A 137 -0.22 19.86 17.35
C CYS A 137 -1.52 20.49 16.83
N GLY A 138 -2.68 20.23 17.44
CA GLY A 138 -3.95 20.84 17.07
C GLY A 138 -4.58 20.27 15.78
N PHE A 139 -4.18 19.06 15.37
CA PHE A 139 -4.85 18.34 14.30
C PHE A 139 -6.09 17.61 14.80
N SER A 140 -7.16 17.72 14.02
CA SER A 140 -8.23 16.73 14.04
C SER A 140 -7.87 15.61 13.07
N TYR A 141 -8.31 14.38 13.31
CA TYR A 141 -8.01 13.25 12.44
C TYR A 141 -9.20 12.29 12.28
N GLN A 142 -9.12 11.42 11.28
CA GLN A 142 -9.98 10.25 11.11
C GLN A 142 -9.13 9.08 10.63
N GLU A 143 -9.35 7.92 11.24
CA GLU A 143 -8.71 6.66 10.84
C GLU A 143 -9.65 5.77 10.04
N PHE A 144 -9.06 4.97 9.15
CA PHE A 144 -9.78 4.05 8.29
C PHE A 144 -9.07 2.71 8.15
N LEU A 145 -9.85 1.68 7.86
CA LEU A 145 -9.37 0.38 7.39
C LEU A 145 -10.11 0.03 6.10
N LEU A 146 -9.47 0.30 4.97
CA LEU A 146 -10.10 0.21 3.65
C LEU A 146 -9.43 -0.85 2.79
N CYS A 147 -10.24 -1.52 1.98
CA CYS A 147 -9.80 -2.50 1.00
C CYS A 147 -10.32 -2.08 -0.38
N PRO A 148 -9.52 -2.17 -1.46
CA PRO A 148 -9.96 -1.80 -2.81
C PRO A 148 -11.24 -2.50 -3.27
N THR A 149 -11.51 -3.71 -2.78
CA THR A 149 -12.79 -4.43 -2.99
C THR A 149 -14.04 -3.66 -2.53
N LYS A 150 -13.91 -2.67 -1.66
CA LYS A 150 -15.02 -1.79 -1.23
C LYS A 150 -15.19 -0.55 -2.10
N VAL A 151 -14.29 -0.33 -3.05
CA VAL A 151 -14.28 0.82 -3.97
C VAL A 151 -14.23 0.37 -5.43
N GLY A 152 -14.81 -0.80 -5.74
CA GLY A 152 -14.95 -1.28 -7.12
C GLY A 152 -13.74 -2.01 -7.71
N VAL A 153 -12.65 -2.18 -6.98
CA VAL A 153 -11.42 -2.81 -7.51
C VAL A 153 -11.35 -4.30 -7.13
N PRO A 154 -11.15 -5.24 -8.08
CA PRO A 154 -11.08 -6.68 -7.82
C PRO A 154 -9.76 -7.13 -7.19
N ASN A 155 -9.28 -6.44 -6.17
CA ASN A 155 -8.04 -6.78 -5.47
C ASN A 155 -8.17 -6.60 -3.96
N SER A 156 -7.78 -7.63 -3.20
CA SER A 156 -7.72 -7.55 -1.75
C SER A 156 -6.43 -6.85 -1.32
N ARG A 157 -6.54 -5.68 -0.69
CA ARG A 157 -5.39 -4.95 -0.13
C ARG A 157 -5.82 -4.09 1.05
N LEU A 158 -6.24 -4.75 2.14
CA LEU A 158 -6.66 -4.05 3.35
C LEU A 158 -5.49 -3.23 3.92
N ARG A 159 -5.72 -1.94 4.12
CA ARG A 159 -4.75 -0.98 4.65
C ARG A 159 -5.37 -0.04 5.67
N TYR A 160 -4.53 0.36 6.61
CA TYR A 160 -4.79 1.47 7.52
C TYR A 160 -4.57 2.78 6.78
N TYR A 161 -5.47 3.74 7.00
CA TYR A 161 -5.28 5.11 6.57
C TYR A 161 -5.57 6.05 7.74
N CYS A 162 -4.85 7.16 7.81
CA CYS A 162 -5.19 8.28 8.68
C CYS A 162 -5.13 9.55 7.85
N ILE A 163 -6.23 10.32 7.88
CA ILE A 163 -6.23 11.70 7.39
C ILE A 163 -6.29 12.61 8.59
N ALA A 164 -5.42 13.63 8.61
CA ALA A 164 -5.40 14.63 9.64
C ALA A 164 -5.41 16.03 9.02
N ARG A 165 -6.15 16.93 9.65
CA ARG A 165 -6.26 18.33 9.24
C ARG A 165 -6.11 19.23 10.45
N ARG A 166 -5.26 20.26 10.33
CA ARG A 166 -5.08 21.26 11.39
C ARG A 166 -6.35 22.08 11.52
N SER A 167 -6.74 22.40 12.75
CA SER A 167 -8.03 23.02 13.09
C SER A 167 -8.16 24.50 12.70
N VAL A 168 -7.50 24.94 11.62
CA VAL A 168 -7.49 26.34 11.14
C VAL A 168 -8.76 26.67 10.34
N SER A 169 -9.42 25.67 9.76
CA SER A 169 -10.61 25.84 8.92
C SER A 169 -11.62 24.72 9.16
N GLU A 170 -12.90 25.00 8.88
CA GLU A 170 -13.99 24.06 9.14
C GLU A 170 -13.80 22.78 8.30
N TRP A 171 -13.87 21.63 8.98
CA TRP A 171 -13.82 20.32 8.34
C TRP A 171 -15.20 19.68 8.42
N HIS A 172 -15.99 19.82 7.35
CA HIS A 172 -17.38 19.36 7.28
C HIS A 172 -17.56 17.83 7.29
N PHE A 173 -16.47 17.06 7.18
CA PHE A 173 -16.53 15.60 7.27
C PHE A 173 -16.91 15.18 8.70
N LYS A 174 -17.97 14.36 8.82
CA LYS A 174 -18.42 13.83 10.11
C LYS A 174 -17.49 12.72 10.59
N ARG A 175 -16.46 13.13 11.34
CA ARG A 175 -15.49 12.23 11.98
C ARG A 175 -16.15 11.38 13.07
N LYS A 176 -15.52 10.24 13.35
CA LYS A 176 -15.87 9.28 14.40
C LYS A 176 -14.60 8.92 15.17
N GLU A 177 -14.77 8.59 16.44
CA GLU A 177 -13.67 8.03 17.24
C GLU A 177 -13.28 6.63 16.74
N ASP A 178 -14.26 5.86 16.27
CA ASP A 178 -14.04 4.55 15.68
C ASP A 178 -13.39 4.63 14.29
N ILE A 179 -12.62 3.58 13.97
CA ILE A 179 -12.04 3.36 12.65
C ILE A 179 -13.15 3.09 11.63
N ILE A 180 -13.16 3.86 10.54
CA ILE A 180 -14.14 3.70 9.46
C ILE A 180 -13.68 2.59 8.51
N THR A 181 -14.55 1.62 8.24
CA THR A 181 -14.24 0.43 7.41
C THR A 181 -14.81 0.48 5.99
N SER A 182 -15.60 1.51 5.67
CA SER A 182 -16.13 1.77 4.33
C SER A 182 -16.32 3.26 4.10
N LEU A 183 -16.06 3.72 2.88
CA LEU A 183 -16.33 5.09 2.47
C LEU A 183 -17.85 5.33 2.36
N PRO A 184 -18.31 6.60 2.47
CA PRO A 184 -19.74 6.92 2.40
C PRO A 184 -20.35 6.76 1.00
N CYS A 185 -19.53 6.74 -0.05
CA CYS A 185 -19.96 6.54 -1.42
C CYS A 185 -20.14 5.04 -1.71
N ASP A 186 -21.18 4.70 -2.48
CA ASP A 186 -21.37 3.36 -3.03
C ASP A 186 -20.64 3.25 -4.37
N TYR A 187 -19.71 2.31 -4.46
CA TYR A 187 -18.91 2.03 -5.64
C TYR A 187 -19.39 0.79 -6.40
N GLY A 188 -20.50 0.17 -5.95
CA GLY A 188 -21.03 -1.05 -6.54
C GLY A 188 -20.14 -2.28 -6.30
N LEU A 189 -20.32 -3.29 -7.16
CA LEU A 189 -19.53 -4.52 -7.12
C LEU A 189 -18.16 -4.31 -7.78
N PRO A 190 -17.09 -4.99 -7.30
CA PRO A 190 -15.81 -4.94 -7.97
C PRO A 190 -15.88 -5.36 -9.43
N ASN A 191 -15.17 -4.65 -10.30
CA ASN A 191 -15.07 -4.96 -11.73
C ASN A 191 -14.52 -6.37 -11.97
N MET A 192 -14.74 -6.92 -13.17
CA MET A 192 -14.14 -8.20 -13.53
C MET A 192 -12.67 -8.01 -13.92
N LEU A 193 -11.84 -9.04 -13.72
CA LEU A 193 -10.43 -8.98 -14.12
C LEU A 193 -10.24 -8.81 -15.63
N GLU A 194 -11.21 -9.19 -16.47
CA GLU A 194 -11.17 -8.98 -17.91
C GLU A 194 -10.89 -7.52 -18.33
N GLU A 195 -11.25 -6.54 -17.50
CA GLU A 195 -11.02 -5.13 -17.78
C GLU A 195 -9.54 -4.72 -17.70
N ILE A 196 -8.70 -5.51 -17.03
CA ILE A 196 -7.27 -5.20 -16.81
C ILE A 196 -6.31 -6.20 -17.48
N LEU A 197 -6.83 -7.28 -18.07
CA LEU A 197 -6.01 -8.33 -18.66
C LEU A 197 -5.46 -7.90 -20.02
N GLN A 198 -4.16 -8.14 -20.23
CA GLN A 198 -3.52 -7.99 -21.54
C GLN A 198 -3.89 -9.19 -22.42
N LYS A 199 -4.19 -8.94 -23.71
CA LYS A 199 -4.60 -10.00 -24.65
C LYS A 199 -3.48 -10.98 -24.96
N GLU A 200 -2.26 -10.47 -25.09
CA GLU A 200 -1.07 -11.24 -25.40
C GLU A 200 -0.05 -11.03 -24.30
N VAL A 201 0.32 -12.11 -23.62
CA VAL A 201 1.26 -12.11 -22.49
C VAL A 201 2.39 -13.08 -22.82
N PRO A 202 3.66 -12.65 -22.78
CA PRO A 202 4.78 -13.53 -23.11
C PRO A 202 4.91 -14.72 -22.14
N ASP A 203 5.35 -15.88 -22.65
CA ASP A 203 5.50 -17.13 -21.89
C ASP A 203 6.43 -17.04 -20.68
N LYS A 204 7.28 -16.00 -20.60
CA LYS A 204 8.14 -15.74 -19.43
C LYS A 204 7.36 -15.57 -18.12
N TYR A 205 6.05 -15.31 -18.19
CA TYR A 205 5.17 -15.18 -17.03
C TYR A 205 4.49 -16.50 -16.63
N LEU A 206 4.69 -17.59 -17.38
CA LEU A 206 4.23 -18.91 -16.99
C LEU A 206 4.93 -19.38 -15.72
N LEU A 207 4.20 -20.14 -14.89
CA LEU A 207 4.77 -20.79 -13.73
C LEU A 207 5.76 -21.86 -14.19
N ASN A 208 6.98 -21.82 -13.67
CA ASN A 208 7.95 -22.88 -13.92
C ASN A 208 7.60 -24.15 -13.13
N GLU A 209 8.15 -25.30 -13.54
CA GLU A 209 7.92 -26.59 -12.90
C GLU A 209 8.20 -26.59 -11.39
N LYS A 210 9.22 -25.84 -10.95
CA LYS A 210 9.56 -25.74 -9.52
C LYS A 210 8.42 -25.12 -8.71
N MET A 211 7.69 -24.15 -9.29
CA MET A 211 6.49 -23.59 -8.68
C MET A 211 5.32 -24.56 -8.79
N LEU A 212 5.12 -25.20 -9.95
CA LEU A 212 4.05 -26.17 -10.14
C LEU A 212 4.12 -27.37 -9.19
N LYS A 213 5.29 -27.71 -8.64
CA LYS A 213 5.42 -28.69 -7.54
C LYS A 213 4.56 -28.38 -6.31
N ARG A 214 4.12 -27.14 -6.12
CA ARG A 214 3.18 -26.73 -5.06
C ARG A 214 1.93 -26.08 -5.65
N ALA A 215 1.46 -26.55 -6.80
CA ALA A 215 0.24 -26.02 -7.43
C ALA A 215 -1.00 -26.13 -6.51
N ASN A 216 -0.99 -27.02 -5.52
CA ASN A 216 -2.07 -27.21 -4.54
C ASN A 216 -2.34 -25.98 -3.63
N VAL A 217 -1.42 -25.03 -3.53
CA VAL A 217 -1.62 -23.79 -2.74
C VAL A 217 -1.92 -22.57 -3.62
N LEU A 218 -2.10 -22.76 -4.93
CA LEU A 218 -2.41 -21.66 -5.83
C LEU A 218 -3.82 -21.14 -5.59
N ASP A 219 -3.90 -19.83 -5.45
CA ASP A 219 -5.14 -19.11 -5.59
C ASP A 219 -5.29 -18.67 -7.05
N ILE A 220 -6.14 -19.34 -7.82
CA ILE A 220 -6.28 -19.15 -9.27
C ILE A 220 -7.42 -18.18 -9.58
N CYS A 221 -7.15 -17.27 -10.49
CA CYS A 221 -8.08 -16.29 -11.01
C CYS A 221 -8.38 -16.53 -12.49
N TYR A 222 -9.59 -16.13 -12.88
CA TYR A 222 -10.11 -16.22 -14.24
C TYR A 222 -10.58 -14.84 -14.71
N LYS A 223 -10.88 -14.70 -16.00
CA LYS A 223 -11.35 -13.44 -16.60
C LYS A 223 -12.54 -12.82 -15.87
N HIS A 224 -13.48 -13.65 -15.41
CA HIS A 224 -14.72 -13.25 -14.75
C HIS A 224 -14.59 -13.08 -13.24
N SER A 225 -13.41 -13.35 -12.68
CA SER A 225 -13.17 -13.13 -11.26
C SER A 225 -13.32 -11.64 -10.91
N ARG A 226 -14.04 -11.36 -9.83
CA ARG A 226 -14.21 -10.01 -9.26
C ARG A 226 -13.35 -9.80 -8.01
N ARG A 227 -12.24 -10.53 -7.93
CA ARG A 227 -11.33 -10.57 -6.78
C ARG A 227 -9.96 -11.07 -7.19
N SER A 228 -8.97 -10.73 -6.39
CA SER A 228 -7.67 -11.40 -6.32
C SER A 228 -7.10 -11.21 -4.91
N CYS A 229 -6.16 -12.06 -4.53
CA CYS A 229 -5.36 -11.95 -3.32
C CYS A 229 -4.43 -10.72 -3.37
N CYS A 230 -3.97 -10.31 -2.19
CA CYS A 230 -3.02 -9.19 -2.07
C CYS A 230 -1.68 -9.55 -2.70
N PHE A 231 -1.21 -8.71 -3.63
CA PHE A 231 0.15 -8.82 -4.14
C PHE A 231 1.15 -8.29 -3.11
N THR A 232 2.13 -9.13 -2.77
CA THR A 232 3.23 -8.79 -1.87
C THR A 232 4.54 -8.65 -2.63
N LYS A 233 5.56 -8.08 -1.99
CA LYS A 233 6.90 -7.92 -2.59
C LYS A 233 7.57 -9.24 -3.00
N SER A 234 7.08 -10.37 -2.50
CA SER A 234 7.63 -11.69 -2.77
C SER A 234 6.80 -12.49 -3.79
N TYR A 235 5.87 -11.83 -4.48
CA TYR A 235 5.13 -12.42 -5.60
C TYR A 235 6.11 -12.99 -6.63
N THR A 236 5.76 -14.12 -7.25
CA THR A 236 6.62 -14.98 -8.10
C THR A 236 7.77 -15.72 -7.40
N HIS A 237 8.18 -15.31 -6.18
CA HIS A 237 9.22 -16.02 -5.41
C HIS A 237 8.65 -17.08 -4.47
N TYR A 238 7.47 -16.80 -3.89
CA TYR A 238 6.68 -17.77 -3.13
C TYR A 238 5.27 -17.84 -3.70
N LEU A 239 4.66 -19.02 -3.61
CA LEU A 239 3.31 -19.26 -4.12
C LEU A 239 2.22 -18.86 -3.14
N ASP A 240 2.35 -19.31 -1.89
CA ASP A 240 1.32 -19.08 -0.88
C ASP A 240 1.46 -17.67 -0.27
N GLY A 241 0.33 -17.00 -0.10
CA GLY A 241 0.23 -15.71 0.57
C GLY A 241 0.89 -14.52 -0.14
N THR A 242 1.25 -14.64 -1.43
CA THR A 242 1.92 -13.55 -2.17
C THR A 242 1.10 -12.90 -3.28
N GLY A 243 -0.01 -13.52 -3.68
CA GLY A 243 -0.89 -13.05 -4.75
C GLY A 243 -1.58 -14.20 -5.46
N SER A 244 -2.61 -13.88 -6.24
CA SER A 244 -3.27 -14.86 -7.11
C SER A 244 -2.50 -15.06 -8.40
N VAL A 245 -2.62 -16.24 -9.01
CA VAL A 245 -2.19 -16.50 -10.39
C VAL A 245 -3.38 -16.44 -11.34
N TYR A 246 -3.13 -16.34 -12.65
CA TYR A 246 -4.16 -16.23 -13.67
C TYR A 246 -4.07 -17.38 -14.68
N THR A 247 -5.21 -17.83 -15.20
CA THR A 247 -5.27 -18.75 -16.34
C THR A 247 -6.39 -18.39 -17.30
N ASN A 248 -6.14 -18.62 -18.60
CA ASN A 248 -7.16 -18.56 -19.66
C ASN A 248 -7.97 -19.87 -19.77
N SER A 249 -7.55 -20.94 -19.07
CA SER A 249 -8.26 -22.22 -19.06
C SER A 249 -9.64 -22.08 -18.42
N ASN A 250 -10.58 -22.93 -18.85
CA ASN A 250 -11.89 -23.02 -18.24
C ASN A 250 -11.77 -23.51 -16.78
N GLU A 251 -12.54 -22.92 -15.87
CA GLU A 251 -12.65 -23.32 -14.46
C GLU A 251 -12.99 -24.81 -14.31
N ASP A 252 -13.92 -25.35 -15.13
CA ASP A 252 -14.25 -26.78 -15.12
C ASP A 252 -13.05 -27.67 -15.47
N HIS A 253 -12.17 -27.18 -16.35
CA HIS A 253 -10.97 -27.91 -16.74
C HIS A 253 -9.94 -27.89 -15.62
N VAL A 254 -9.71 -26.73 -15.01
CA VAL A 254 -8.82 -26.59 -13.85
C VAL A 254 -9.28 -27.46 -12.69
N GLU A 255 -10.59 -27.47 -12.38
CA GLU A 255 -11.14 -28.32 -11.32
C GLU A 255 -10.91 -29.82 -11.60
N LYS A 256 -11.07 -30.25 -12.87
CA LYS A 256 -10.75 -31.62 -13.28
C LYS A 256 -9.26 -31.94 -13.11
N CYS A 257 -8.37 -31.04 -13.51
CA CYS A 257 -6.94 -31.20 -13.29
C CYS A 257 -6.62 -31.37 -11.81
N TYR A 258 -7.17 -30.55 -10.92
CA TYR A 258 -6.98 -30.70 -9.47
C TYR A 258 -7.56 -32.00 -8.92
N LYS A 259 -8.74 -32.44 -9.38
CA LYS A 259 -9.33 -33.72 -8.96
C LYS A 259 -8.40 -34.89 -9.27
N VAL A 260 -7.76 -34.89 -10.44
CA VAL A 260 -6.79 -35.92 -10.83
C VAL A 260 -5.47 -35.73 -10.08
N ALA A 261 -4.97 -34.50 -9.96
CA ALA A 261 -3.70 -34.18 -9.31
C ALA A 261 -3.68 -34.61 -7.85
N ASN A 262 -4.81 -34.44 -7.14
CA ASN A 262 -4.96 -34.86 -5.75
C ASN A 262 -4.95 -36.39 -5.56
N THR A 263 -4.92 -37.20 -6.63
CA THR A 263 -4.70 -38.66 -6.56
C THR A 263 -3.22 -39.04 -6.57
N PHE A 264 -2.33 -38.09 -6.85
CA PHE A 264 -0.88 -38.26 -6.85
C PHE A 264 -0.24 -37.52 -5.66
N ASP A 265 0.99 -37.91 -5.31
CA ASP A 265 1.79 -37.18 -4.33
C ASP A 265 2.07 -35.76 -4.84
N VAL A 266 1.84 -34.76 -3.99
CA VAL A 266 2.07 -33.34 -4.29
C VAL A 266 3.53 -33.14 -4.72
N GLY A 267 3.73 -32.63 -5.93
CA GLY A 267 5.05 -32.35 -6.51
C GLY A 267 5.73 -33.52 -7.22
N SER A 268 5.05 -34.67 -7.37
CA SER A 268 5.48 -35.74 -8.28
C SER A 268 5.39 -35.32 -9.76
N GLU A 269 6.07 -36.01 -10.66
CA GLU A 269 6.01 -35.72 -12.11
C GLU A 269 4.57 -35.78 -12.65
N LYS A 270 3.84 -36.84 -12.29
CA LYS A 270 2.41 -37.02 -12.66
C LYS A 270 1.50 -35.92 -12.11
N PHE A 271 1.86 -35.34 -10.97
CA PHE A 271 1.15 -34.19 -10.41
C PHE A 271 1.40 -32.93 -11.24
N ILE A 272 2.65 -32.68 -11.64
CA ILE A 272 3.05 -31.49 -12.37
C ILE A 272 2.48 -31.49 -13.80
N GLU A 273 2.48 -32.65 -14.48
CA GLU A 273 1.99 -32.80 -15.86
C GLU A 273 0.51 -32.42 -16.08
N LEU A 274 -0.25 -32.22 -15.00
CA LEU A 274 -1.67 -31.84 -15.04
C LEU A 274 -1.90 -30.32 -15.07
N PHE A 275 -0.85 -29.51 -14.92
CA PHE A 275 -0.90 -28.04 -14.84
C PHE A 275 -0.08 -27.40 -15.97
#